data_AF-A0A6L5G8Z3-F1
#
_entry.id   AF-A0A6L5G8Z3-F1
#
_cell.length_a   1.000
_cell.length_b   1.000
_cell.length_c   1.000
_cell.angle_alpha   90.00
_cell.angle_beta   90.00
_cell.angle_gamma   90.00
#
_symmetry.space_group_name_H-M   'P 1'
#
loop_
_entity.id
_entity.type
_entity.pdbx_description
1 polymer ?
#
loop_
_entity_poly.entity_id
_entity_poly.type
_entity_poly.pdbx_seq_one_letter_code
_entity_poly.pdbx_strand_id
1 'polypeptide(L)'
;MTTTLRLGAATGAACGLIIALASAVEIATGETVATSFALGIAPALGLPLIVALHLGHRGDARGLGSAAYGLNLVGLGLFGGAGFALNLVLVHFDPVVTDALPGPVTAALLGSALVFAAGTILFGIAMLRAGVYPRLPVAVYAFAFPLIALLAPLPDNLFISAVHIASGAALVWLASAVNARARTAPLPV
;
A
#
# COMPACT_ATOMS: atom_id res chain seq x y z
N MET A 1 -4.51 -13.89 18.21
CA MET A 1 -3.96 -12.55 17.87
C MET A 1 -2.55 -12.65 17.26
N THR A 2 -1.63 -13.38 17.89
CA THR A 2 -0.23 -13.49 17.45
C THR A 2 -0.05 -14.00 16.01
N THR A 3 -0.79 -15.03 15.58
CA THR A 3 -0.72 -15.57 14.22
C THR A 3 -1.13 -14.53 13.16
N THR A 4 -2.21 -13.79 13.39
CA THR A 4 -2.67 -12.73 12.48
C THR A 4 -1.65 -11.61 12.35
N LEU A 5 -1.01 -11.20 13.46
CA LEU A 5 0.05 -10.19 13.43
C LEU A 5 1.28 -10.68 12.65
N ARG A 6 1.69 -11.93 12.86
CA ARG A 6 2.84 -12.53 12.14
C ARG A 6 2.55 -12.69 10.65
N LEU A 7 1.35 -13.13 10.28
CA LEU A 7 0.93 -13.24 8.88
C LEU A 7 0.89 -11.87 8.21
N GLY A 8 0.30 -10.87 8.87
CA GLY A 8 0.27 -9.50 8.36
C GLY A 8 1.66 -8.88 8.21
N ALA A 9 2.56 -9.15 9.15
CA ALA A 9 3.96 -8.74 9.01
C ALA A 9 4.66 -9.44 7.84
N ALA A 10 4.50 -10.76 7.68
CA ALA A 10 5.15 -11.50 6.60
C ALA A 10 4.67 -11.04 5.22
N THR A 11 3.35 -10.95 5.03
CA THR A 11 2.73 -10.48 3.79
C THR A 11 3.03 -9.01 3.52
N GLY A 12 3.05 -8.17 4.56
CA GLY A 12 3.44 -6.77 4.47
C GLY A 12 4.91 -6.56 4.07
N ALA A 13 5.81 -7.36 4.62
CA ALA A 13 7.22 -7.33 4.21
C ALA A 13 7.37 -7.81 2.76
N ALA A 14 6.67 -8.88 2.36
CA ALA A 14 6.68 -9.34 0.97
C ALA A 14 6.13 -8.27 0.02
N CYS A 15 4.99 -7.65 0.35
CA CYS A 15 4.41 -6.52 -0.39
C CYS A 15 5.44 -5.39 -0.57
N GLY A 16 6.06 -4.93 0.52
CA GLY A 16 7.03 -3.85 0.48
C GLY A 16 8.29 -4.19 -0.32
N LEU A 17 8.81 -5.41 -0.18
CA LEU A 17 9.96 -5.89 -0.95
C LEU A 17 9.63 -5.96 -2.44
N ILE A 18 8.48 -6.51 -2.81
CA ILE A 18 8.06 -6.62 -4.21
C ILE A 18 7.97 -5.23 -4.85
N ILE A 19 7.32 -4.27 -4.18
CA ILE A 19 7.21 -2.89 -4.68
C ILE A 19 8.60 -2.25 -4.84
N ALA A 20 9.43 -2.31 -3.80
CA ALA A 20 10.74 -1.66 -3.84
C ALA A 20 11.69 -2.30 -4.86
N LEU A 21 11.68 -3.62 -4.99
CA LEU A 21 12.54 -4.34 -5.92
C LEU A 21 12.09 -4.17 -7.37
N ALA A 22 10.79 -4.24 -7.65
CA ALA A 22 10.26 -4.00 -8.98
C ALA A 22 10.66 -2.61 -9.47
N SER A 23 10.41 -1.57 -8.67
CA SER A 23 10.77 -0.20 -9.05
C SER A 23 12.27 0.07 -9.08
N ALA A 24 13.08 -0.66 -8.29
CA ALA A 24 14.54 -0.59 -8.42
C ALA A 24 15.03 -1.18 -9.75
N VAL A 25 14.39 -2.24 -10.24
CA VAL A 25 14.68 -2.84 -11.55
C VAL A 25 14.27 -1.88 -12.67
N GLU A 26 13.09 -1.27 -12.57
CA GLU A 26 12.57 -0.34 -13.58
C GLU A 26 13.45 0.88 -13.81
N ILE A 27 14.20 1.34 -12.79
CA ILE A 27 15.21 2.40 -12.96
C ILE A 27 16.27 2.01 -14.01
N ALA A 28 16.64 0.73 -14.08
CA ALA A 28 17.69 0.25 -14.97
C ALA A 28 17.14 -0.27 -16.32
N THR A 29 15.95 -0.86 -16.32
CA THR A 29 15.40 -1.59 -17.48
C THR A 29 14.21 -0.90 -18.14
N GLY A 30 13.64 0.12 -17.49
CA GLY A 30 12.25 0.52 -17.73
C GLY A 30 11.26 -0.54 -17.24
N GLU A 31 9.97 -0.24 -17.41
CA GLU A 31 8.87 -1.18 -17.11
C GLU A 31 8.99 -2.46 -17.93
N THR A 32 8.80 -3.61 -17.27
CA THR A 32 8.83 -4.94 -17.89
C THR A 32 7.60 -5.75 -17.46
N VAL A 33 7.23 -6.77 -18.23
CA VAL A 33 6.13 -7.68 -17.86
C VAL A 33 6.28 -8.26 -16.45
N ALA A 34 7.52 -8.54 -16.03
CA ALA A 34 7.79 -9.07 -14.69
C ALA A 34 7.57 -8.02 -13.59
N THR A 35 7.95 -6.76 -13.82
CA THR A 35 7.77 -5.68 -12.85
C THR A 35 6.31 -5.24 -12.79
N SER A 36 5.61 -5.13 -13.93
CA SER A 36 4.16 -4.91 -13.94
C SER A 36 3.41 -6.05 -13.22
N PHE A 37 3.79 -7.31 -13.46
CA PHE A 37 3.18 -8.43 -12.71
C PHE A 37 3.40 -8.32 -11.21
N ALA A 38 4.63 -8.05 -10.79
CA ALA A 38 5.00 -7.85 -9.39
C ALA A 38 4.19 -6.72 -8.73
N LEU A 39 4.12 -5.55 -9.37
CA LEU A 39 3.37 -4.39 -8.89
C LEU A 39 1.85 -4.64 -8.89
N GLY A 40 1.32 -5.37 -9.86
CA GLY A 40 -0.10 -5.72 -9.96
C GLY A 40 -0.59 -6.63 -8.83
N ILE A 41 0.24 -7.54 -8.33
CA ILE A 41 -0.14 -8.46 -7.23
C ILE A 41 0.18 -7.90 -5.83
N ALA A 42 1.12 -6.97 -5.73
CA ALA A 42 1.60 -6.47 -4.44
C ALA A 42 0.48 -5.91 -3.53
N PRO A 43 -0.52 -5.15 -4.01
CA PRO A 43 -1.60 -4.63 -3.17
C PRO A 43 -2.36 -5.70 -2.38
N ALA A 44 -2.55 -6.90 -2.97
CA ALA A 44 -3.23 -8.01 -2.31
C ALA A 44 -2.46 -8.50 -1.07
N LEU A 45 -1.12 -8.48 -1.12
CA LEU A 45 -0.25 -8.81 0.01
C LEU A 45 -0.22 -7.70 1.08
N GLY A 46 -0.58 -6.47 0.72
CA GLY A 46 -0.68 -5.34 1.65
C GLY A 46 -1.91 -5.40 2.57
N LEU A 47 -2.99 -6.07 2.14
CA LEU A 47 -4.25 -6.15 2.90
C LEU A 47 -4.07 -6.73 4.31
N PRO A 48 -3.41 -7.89 4.51
CA PRO A 48 -3.24 -8.44 5.86
C PRO A 48 -2.34 -7.58 6.74
N LEU A 49 -1.42 -6.79 6.17
CA LEU A 49 -0.61 -5.83 6.93
C LEU A 49 -1.47 -4.71 7.51
N ILE A 50 -2.40 -4.12 6.74
CA ILE A 50 -3.32 -3.08 7.25
C ILE A 50 -4.12 -3.61 8.44
N VAL A 51 -4.62 -4.85 8.34
CA VAL A 51 -5.31 -5.53 9.45
C VAL A 51 -4.38 -5.64 10.66
N ALA A 52 -3.16 -6.14 10.47
CA ALA A 52 -2.22 -6.32 11.58
C ALA A 52 -1.77 -5.00 12.23
N LEU A 53 -1.61 -3.93 11.45
CA LEU A 53 -1.32 -2.59 11.96
C LEU A 53 -2.45 -2.09 12.86
N HIS A 54 -3.70 -2.23 12.41
CA HIS A 54 -4.85 -1.84 13.24
C HIS A 54 -4.95 -2.67 14.52
N LEU A 55 -4.81 -4.01 14.40
CA LEU A 55 -4.82 -4.91 15.56
C LEU A 55 -3.72 -4.59 16.57
N GLY A 56 -2.53 -4.20 16.10
CA GLY A 56 -1.37 -3.94 16.96
C GLY A 56 -1.50 -2.69 17.84
N HIS A 57 -2.41 -1.77 17.52
CA HIS A 57 -2.71 -0.56 18.31
C HIS A 57 -4.19 -0.43 18.74
N ARG A 58 -4.97 -1.53 18.69
CA ARG A 58 -6.42 -1.51 18.99
C ARG A 58 -6.80 -0.97 20.37
N GLY A 59 -5.91 -1.04 21.36
CA GLY A 59 -6.13 -0.48 22.70
C GLY A 59 -6.15 1.05 22.73
N ASP A 60 -5.37 1.69 21.84
CA ASP A 60 -5.12 3.15 21.86
C ASP A 60 -5.93 3.90 20.79
N ALA A 61 -6.57 3.17 19.87
CA ALA A 61 -7.33 3.71 18.76
C ALA A 61 -8.84 3.61 18.99
N ARG A 62 -9.45 4.61 19.65
CA ARG A 62 -10.91 4.75 19.71
C ARG A 62 -11.41 5.75 18.66
N GLY A 63 -12.52 5.42 17.99
CA GLY A 63 -13.20 6.26 17.00
C GLY A 63 -12.43 6.41 15.68
N LEU A 64 -11.59 7.46 15.60
CA LEU A 64 -10.86 7.84 14.38
C LEU A 64 -10.05 6.67 13.81
N GLY A 65 -9.34 5.92 14.65
CA GLY A 65 -8.49 4.83 14.17
C GLY A 65 -9.25 3.67 13.53
N SER A 66 -10.49 3.40 13.96
CA SER A 66 -11.34 2.37 13.35
C SER A 66 -11.93 2.83 12.02
N ALA A 67 -12.41 4.08 11.96
CA ALA A 67 -12.94 4.66 10.71
C ALA A 67 -11.83 4.81 9.67
N ALA A 68 -10.66 5.32 10.07
CA ALA A 68 -9.50 5.48 9.21
C ALA A 68 -8.97 4.12 8.71
N TYR A 69 -8.91 3.11 9.58
CA TYR A 69 -8.61 1.73 9.17
C TYR A 69 -9.60 1.21 8.13
N GLY A 70 -10.90 1.36 8.37
CA GLY A 70 -11.94 0.91 7.45
C GLY A 70 -11.82 1.59 6.08
N LEU A 71 -11.64 2.91 6.07
CA LEU A 71 -11.45 3.67 4.84
C LEU A 71 -10.19 3.24 4.09
N ASN A 72 -9.08 3.03 4.79
CA ASN A 72 -7.82 2.59 4.20
C ASN A 72 -7.92 1.16 3.63
N LEU A 73 -8.60 0.25 4.33
CA LEU A 73 -8.82 -1.11 3.86
C LEU A 73 -9.70 -1.15 2.60
N VAL A 74 -10.80 -0.40 2.59
CA VAL A 74 -11.67 -0.26 1.41
C VAL A 74 -10.91 0.42 0.27
N GLY A 75 -10.18 1.48 0.57
CA GLY A 75 -9.33 2.19 -0.39
C GLY A 75 -8.29 1.28 -1.03
N LEU A 76 -7.57 0.47 -0.24
CA LEU A 76 -6.62 -0.50 -0.78
C LEU A 76 -7.32 -1.59 -1.61
N GLY A 77 -8.53 -2.01 -1.23
CA GLY A 77 -9.32 -2.94 -2.05
C GLY A 77 -9.67 -2.35 -3.42
N LEU A 78 -10.16 -1.11 -3.45
CA LEU A 78 -10.53 -0.41 -4.68
C LEU A 78 -9.30 -0.09 -5.54
N PHE A 79 -8.33 0.63 -4.97
CA PHE A 79 -7.11 1.03 -5.67
C PHE A 79 -6.20 -0.16 -5.99
N GLY A 80 -6.18 -1.20 -5.15
CA GLY A 80 -5.48 -2.45 -5.46
C GLY A 80 -6.09 -3.16 -6.67
N GLY A 81 -7.42 -3.16 -6.81
CA GLY A 81 -8.09 -3.62 -8.02
C GLY A 81 -7.77 -2.76 -9.25
N ALA A 82 -7.72 -1.44 -9.08
CA ALA A 82 -7.28 -0.52 -10.14
C ALA A 82 -5.82 -0.77 -10.54
N GLY A 83 -4.92 -0.93 -9.57
CA GLY A 83 -3.51 -1.25 -9.78
C GLY A 83 -3.31 -2.60 -10.47
N PHE A 84 -4.09 -3.62 -10.08
CA PHE A 84 -4.13 -4.90 -10.79
C PHE A 84 -4.54 -4.69 -12.26
N ALA A 85 -5.63 -3.97 -12.51
CA ALA A 85 -6.08 -3.70 -13.87
C ALA A 85 -5.03 -2.93 -14.68
N LEU A 86 -4.44 -1.87 -14.12
CA LEU A 86 -3.40 -1.08 -14.78
C LEU A 86 -2.18 -1.94 -15.16
N ASN A 87 -1.67 -2.73 -14.22
CA ASN A 87 -0.39 -3.43 -14.37
C ASN A 87 -0.48 -4.82 -15.00
N LEU A 88 -1.67 -5.42 -15.11
CA LEU A 88 -1.82 -6.78 -15.66
C LEU A 88 -2.79 -6.87 -16.83
N VAL A 89 -3.66 -5.87 -17.00
CA VAL A 89 -4.67 -5.88 -18.05
C VAL A 89 -4.40 -4.76 -19.04
N LEU A 90 -4.41 -3.51 -18.58
CA LEU A 90 -4.33 -2.32 -19.43
C LEU A 90 -2.92 -2.10 -20.00
N VAL A 91 -1.85 -2.52 -19.31
CA VAL A 91 -0.46 -2.44 -19.80
C VAL A 91 -0.24 -3.11 -21.17
N HIS A 92 -1.12 -4.05 -21.56
CA HIS A 92 -1.02 -4.78 -22.83
C HIS A 92 -1.83 -4.14 -23.97
N PHE A 93 -2.59 -3.07 -23.70
CA PHE A 93 -3.34 -2.35 -24.72
C PHE A 93 -2.50 -1.24 -25.34
N ASP A 94 -2.85 -0.86 -26.56
CA ASP A 94 -2.24 0.30 -27.23
C ASP A 94 -2.50 1.58 -26.42
N PRO A 95 -1.49 2.46 -26.21
CA PRO A 95 -1.65 3.72 -25.49
C PRO A 95 -2.81 4.58 -25.99
N VAL A 96 -3.11 4.56 -27.30
CA VAL A 96 -4.24 5.30 -27.88
C VAL A 96 -5.59 4.84 -27.29
N VAL A 97 -5.72 3.56 -26.94
CA VAL A 97 -6.92 3.00 -26.33
C VAL A 97 -7.02 3.39 -24.86
N THR A 98 -5.90 3.36 -24.14
CA THR A 98 -5.86 3.71 -22.71
C THR A 98 -5.98 5.23 -22.47
N ASP A 99 -5.50 6.05 -23.39
CA ASP A 99 -5.63 7.50 -23.35
C ASP A 99 -7.07 7.96 -23.67
N ALA A 100 -7.82 7.12 -24.40
CA ALA A 100 -9.21 7.36 -24.79
C ALA A 100 -10.22 6.62 -23.90
N LEU A 101 -9.85 6.25 -22.66
CA LEU A 101 -10.77 5.56 -21.76
C LEU A 101 -12.07 6.37 -21.53
N PRO A 102 -13.24 5.70 -21.52
CA PRO A 102 -14.51 6.37 -21.28
C PRO A 102 -14.50 7.07 -19.92
N GLY A 103 -15.14 8.26 -19.85
CA GLY A 103 -15.22 9.06 -18.62
C GLY A 103 -15.61 8.27 -17.35
N PRO A 104 -16.57 7.33 -17.39
CA PRO A 104 -16.89 6.50 -16.23
C PRO A 104 -15.74 5.61 -15.73
N VAL A 105 -14.90 5.08 -16.64
CA VAL A 105 -13.73 4.27 -16.28
C VAL A 105 -12.68 5.15 -15.60
N THR A 106 -12.38 6.31 -16.20
CA THR A 106 -11.45 7.30 -15.63
C THR A 106 -11.93 7.78 -14.26
N ALA A 107 -13.23 8.04 -14.10
CA ALA A 107 -13.82 8.41 -12.81
C ALA A 107 -13.72 7.30 -11.76
N ALA A 108 -13.88 6.03 -12.15
CA ALA A 108 -13.71 4.90 -11.23
C ALA A 108 -12.26 4.74 -10.78
N LEU A 109 -11.29 4.84 -11.70
CA LEU A 109 -9.86 4.78 -11.38
C LEU A 109 -9.47 5.93 -10.45
N LEU A 110 -9.80 7.17 -10.80
CA LEU A 110 -9.49 8.34 -9.97
C LEU A 110 -10.21 8.28 -8.61
N GLY A 111 -11.49 7.89 -8.60
CA GLY A 111 -12.25 7.71 -7.37
C GLY A 111 -11.60 6.67 -6.43
N SER A 112 -11.15 5.54 -6.97
CA SER A 112 -10.43 4.53 -6.19
C SER A 112 -9.14 5.07 -5.58
N ALA A 113 -8.36 5.83 -6.37
CA ALA A 113 -7.12 6.46 -5.92
C ALA A 113 -7.38 7.49 -4.81
N LEU A 114 -8.42 8.32 -4.93
CA LEU A 114 -8.77 9.32 -3.93
C LEU A 114 -9.23 8.68 -2.60
N VAL A 115 -10.03 7.61 -2.66
CA VAL A 115 -10.46 6.87 -1.45
C VAL A 115 -9.24 6.25 -0.77
N PHE A 116 -8.32 5.66 -1.54
CA PHE A 116 -7.08 5.11 -1.00
C PHE A 116 -6.15 6.18 -0.42
N ALA A 117 -5.96 7.31 -1.09
CA ALA A 117 -5.17 8.43 -0.60
C ALA A 117 -5.74 8.98 0.72
N ALA A 118 -7.05 9.21 0.79
CA ALA A 118 -7.69 9.67 2.02
C ALA A 118 -7.55 8.63 3.16
N GLY A 119 -7.75 7.35 2.84
CA GLY A 119 -7.61 6.25 3.79
C GLY A 119 -6.20 6.15 4.38
N THR A 120 -5.18 6.16 3.53
CA THR A 120 -3.76 6.07 3.95
C THR A 120 -3.34 7.27 4.80
N ILE A 121 -3.74 8.49 4.44
CA ILE A 121 -3.47 9.70 5.22
C ILE A 121 -4.12 9.60 6.60
N LEU A 122 -5.44 9.34 6.66
CA LEU A 122 -6.17 9.27 7.93
C LEU A 122 -5.66 8.14 8.82
N PHE A 123 -5.33 6.99 8.24
CA PHE A 123 -4.80 5.85 8.99
C PHE A 123 -3.38 6.12 9.48
N GLY A 124 -2.55 6.76 8.67
CA GLY A 124 -1.24 7.26 9.08
C GLY A 124 -1.34 8.25 10.25
N ILE A 125 -2.24 9.22 10.19
CA ILE A 125 -2.51 10.15 11.31
C ILE A 125 -2.94 9.39 12.57
N ALA A 126 -3.83 8.41 12.43
CA ALA A 126 -4.25 7.58 13.56
C ALA A 126 -3.08 6.80 14.18
N MET A 127 -2.21 6.21 13.36
CA MET A 127 -1.00 5.52 13.82
C MET A 127 -0.01 6.48 14.51
N LEU A 128 0.19 7.68 13.96
CA LEU A 128 1.05 8.70 14.58
C LEU A 128 0.52 9.16 15.94
N ARG A 129 -0.80 9.32 16.06
CA ARG A 129 -1.47 9.69 17.32
C ARG A 129 -1.41 8.58 18.36
N ALA A 130 -1.54 7.32 17.93
CA ALA A 130 -1.40 6.17 18.82
C ALA A 130 0.03 6.04 19.36
N GLY A 131 1.05 6.48 18.61
CA GLY A 131 2.45 6.45 19.06
C GLY A 131 3.04 5.04 19.19
N VAL A 132 2.35 4.03 18.67
CA VAL A 132 2.72 2.60 18.81
C VAL A 132 3.80 2.17 17.81
N TYR A 133 3.86 2.81 16.65
CA TYR A 133 4.80 2.48 15.57
C TYR A 133 5.84 3.58 15.35
N PRO A 134 7.01 3.26 14.78
CA PRO A 134 8.03 4.26 14.49
C PRO A 134 7.48 5.38 13.60
N ARG A 135 7.68 6.64 14.01
CA ARG A 135 7.04 7.78 13.36
C ARG A 135 7.43 7.96 11.89
N LEU A 136 8.68 7.69 11.56
CA LEU A 136 9.21 7.88 10.20
C LEU A 136 8.50 6.98 9.16
N PRO A 137 8.48 5.64 9.27
CA PRO A 137 7.79 4.80 8.29
C PRO A 137 6.27 5.03 8.27
N VAL A 138 5.66 5.44 9.38
CA VAL A 138 4.25 5.86 9.39
C VAL A 138 4.04 7.14 8.56
N ALA A 139 4.91 8.14 8.70
CA ALA A 139 4.83 9.38 7.94
C ALA A 139 5.08 9.13 6.44
N VAL A 140 6.09 8.31 6.11
CA VAL A 140 6.35 7.90 4.72
C VAL A 140 5.15 7.15 4.16
N TYR A 141 4.56 6.22 4.90
CA TYR A 141 3.33 5.53 4.49
C TYR A 141 2.19 6.51 4.19
N ALA A 142 1.95 7.46 5.09
CA ALA A 142 0.87 8.43 4.98
C ALA A 142 1.04 9.43 3.82
N PHE A 143 2.26 9.59 3.30
CA PHE A 143 2.59 10.56 2.27
C PHE A 143 2.86 9.91 0.91
N ALA A 144 3.66 8.84 0.88
CA ALA A 144 4.11 8.20 -0.35
C ALA A 144 2.99 7.38 -1.02
N PHE A 145 2.11 6.71 -0.27
CA PHE A 145 1.00 5.96 -0.88
C PHE A 145 -0.06 6.84 -1.56
N PRO A 146 -0.47 8.01 -1.02
CA PRO A 146 -1.23 8.99 -1.78
C PRO A 146 -0.55 9.41 -3.07
N LEU A 147 0.78 9.60 -3.05
CA LEU A 147 1.53 9.91 -4.26
C LEU A 147 1.48 8.77 -5.27
N ILE A 148 1.73 7.51 -4.85
CA ILE A 148 1.55 6.34 -5.74
C ILE A 148 0.17 6.36 -6.38
N ALA A 149 -0.87 6.58 -5.59
CA ALA A 149 -2.25 6.55 -6.05
C ALA A 149 -2.54 7.60 -7.14
N LEU A 150 -2.07 8.82 -6.90
CA LEU A 150 -2.32 9.97 -7.78
C LEU A 150 -1.41 9.98 -9.01
N LEU A 151 -0.23 9.35 -8.92
CA LEU A 151 0.74 9.27 -10.01
C LEU A 151 0.55 8.02 -10.88
N ALA A 152 -0.24 7.02 -10.44
CA ALA A 152 -0.46 5.76 -11.16
C ALA A 152 -0.88 5.91 -12.64
N PRO A 153 -1.64 6.95 -13.06
CA PRO A 153 -1.97 7.13 -14.48
C PRO A 153 -0.84 7.74 -15.33
N LEU A 154 0.24 8.20 -14.71
CA LEU A 154 1.32 8.91 -15.41
C LEU A 154 2.38 7.93 -15.94
N PRO A 155 3.06 8.29 -17.04
CA PRO A 155 4.21 7.52 -17.52
C PRO A 155 5.29 7.41 -16.45
N ASP A 156 5.87 6.23 -16.35
CA ASP A 156 6.83 5.92 -15.30
C ASP A 156 8.12 6.74 -15.45
N ASN A 157 8.70 7.14 -14.32
CA ASN A 157 9.91 7.96 -14.28
C ASN A 157 10.62 7.82 -12.93
N LEU A 158 11.85 8.33 -12.85
CA LEU A 158 12.70 8.19 -11.67
C LEU A 158 12.03 8.67 -10.37
N PHE A 159 11.19 9.71 -10.43
CA PHE A 159 10.46 10.18 -9.26
C PHE A 159 9.41 9.18 -8.80
N ILE A 160 8.63 8.61 -9.73
CA ILE A 160 7.64 7.56 -9.43
C ILE A 160 8.34 6.32 -8.87
N SER A 161 9.46 5.88 -9.46
CA SER A 161 10.23 4.74 -8.93
C SER A 161 10.76 5.01 -7.51
N ALA A 162 11.23 6.23 -7.24
CA ALA A 162 11.69 6.62 -5.90
C ALA A 162 10.55 6.61 -4.87
N VAL A 163 9.35 7.05 -5.25
CA VAL A 163 8.14 7.01 -4.40
C VAL A 163 7.76 5.56 -4.08
N HIS A 164 7.81 4.66 -5.06
CA HIS A 164 7.58 3.22 -4.86
C HIS A 164 8.62 2.60 -3.92
N ILE A 165 9.91 2.86 -4.13
CA ILE A 165 10.98 2.37 -3.24
C ILE A 165 10.77 2.86 -1.81
N ALA A 166 10.49 4.16 -1.62
CA ALA A 166 10.21 4.73 -0.30
C ALA A 166 8.99 4.06 0.36
N SER A 167 7.93 3.83 -0.41
CA SER A 167 6.71 3.16 0.07
C SER A 167 6.98 1.71 0.47
N GLY A 168 7.72 0.97 -0.36
CA GLY A 168 8.10 -0.42 -0.08
C GLY A 168 8.98 -0.54 1.16
N ALA A 169 9.98 0.35 1.30
CA ALA A 169 10.82 0.42 2.50
C ALA A 169 10.01 0.73 3.77
N ALA A 170 9.04 1.64 3.68
CA ALA A 170 8.13 1.95 4.78
C ALA A 170 7.28 0.73 5.18
N LEU A 171 6.75 -0.03 4.22
CA LEU A 171 6.01 -1.26 4.49
C LEU A 171 6.87 -2.32 5.17
N VAL A 172 8.10 -2.55 4.70
CA VAL A 172 9.03 -3.50 5.33
C VAL A 172 9.30 -3.08 6.78
N TRP A 173 9.55 -1.80 7.04
CA TRP A 173 9.79 -1.31 8.39
C TRP A 173 8.57 -1.45 9.29
N LEU A 174 7.38 -1.08 8.81
CA LEU A 174 6.12 -1.27 9.54
C LEU A 174 5.85 -2.76 9.83
N ALA A 175 6.09 -3.64 8.86
CA ALA A 175 6.01 -5.08 9.03
C ALA A 175 6.97 -5.59 10.11
N SER A 176 8.22 -5.12 10.13
CA SER A 176 9.18 -5.46 11.20
C SER A 176 8.68 -5.01 12.57
N ALA A 177 8.09 -3.81 12.67
CA ALA A 177 7.53 -3.29 13.91
C ALA A 177 6.32 -4.12 14.40
N VAL A 178 5.42 -4.51 13.50
CA VAL A 178 4.30 -5.42 13.80
C VAL A 178 4.82 -6.78 14.28
N ASN A 179 5.83 -7.35 13.61
CA ASN A 179 6.43 -8.62 13.98
C ASN A 179 7.10 -8.58 15.36
N ALA A 180 7.78 -7.47 15.68
CA ALA A 180 8.36 -7.25 17.01
C ALA A 180 7.28 -7.26 18.10
N ARG A 181 6.15 -6.59 17.86
CA ARG A 181 5.01 -6.61 18.80
C ARG A 181 4.36 -7.97 18.92
N ALA A 182 4.29 -8.74 17.84
CA ALA A 182 3.75 -10.10 17.87
C ALA A 182 4.58 -11.02 18.78
N ARG A 183 5.90 -10.81 18.87
CA ARG A 183 6.79 -11.58 19.75
C ARG A 183 6.67 -11.22 21.23
N THR A 184 6.25 -10.00 21.55
CA THR A 184 6.09 -9.54 22.94
C THR A 184 4.69 -9.77 23.49
N ALA A 185 3.74 -10.23 22.66
CA ALA A 185 2.40 -10.58 23.11
C ALA A 185 2.45 -11.87 23.95
N PRO A 186 1.79 -11.93 25.13
CA PRO A 186 1.70 -13.15 25.91
C PRO A 186 1.14 -14.31 25.06
N LEU A 187 1.69 -15.52 25.25
CA LEU A 187 1.14 -16.70 24.60
C LEU A 187 -0.32 -16.89 25.05
N PRO A 188 -1.24 -17.27 24.14
CA PRO A 188 -2.57 -17.70 24.56
C PRO A 188 -2.41 -18.92 25.46
N VAL A 189 -2.93 -18.81 26.69
CA VAL A 189 -3.07 -19.92 27.64
C VAL A 189 -4.21 -20.83 27.17
#